data_AF-A0A519GJQ0-F1
#
_entry.id   AF-A0A519GJQ0-F1
#
_cell.length_a   1.000
_cell.length_b   1.000
_cell.length_c   1.000
_cell.angle_alpha   90.00
_cell.angle_beta   90.00
_cell.angle_gamma   90.00
#
_symmetry.space_group_name_H-M   'P 1'
#
loop_
_entity.id
_entity.type
_entity.pdbx_description
1 polymer ?
#
loop_
_entity_poly.entity_id
_entity_poly.type
_entity_poly.pdbx_seq_one_letter_code
_entity_poly.pdbx_strand_id
1 'polypeptide(L)'
;MPADGFLAMTTARRLLHSTLGRPPRTLYDEMPLARRAWETVGCAAVSGAVTGLTLGWNLWFYLATAGLASVAGIPAATQHRTLRGAVARTTVGGFVWAGAVLVVFLLGGNDAVTTLPDPVGWYLVLATLPATAVGWGVWTYAHRLHSVHLEVAASQPARTHLPVVPVPLTGEAAA
;
A
#
# COMPACT_ATOMS: atom_id res chain seq x y z
N MET A 1 8.60 24.38 -17.02
CA MET A 1 8.19 23.39 -16.01
C MET A 1 8.68 23.87 -14.65
N PRO A 2 7.83 23.96 -13.63
CA PRO A 2 8.24 24.47 -12.32
C PRO A 2 9.18 23.47 -11.62
N ALA A 3 10.26 23.98 -11.02
CA ALA A 3 11.28 23.20 -10.32
C ALA A 3 10.71 22.34 -9.17
N ASP A 4 9.55 22.72 -8.65
CA ASP A 4 8.85 22.05 -7.54
C ASP A 4 8.36 20.64 -7.93
N GLY A 5 8.02 20.42 -9.20
CA GLY A 5 7.57 19.11 -9.68
C GLY A 5 8.66 18.03 -9.64
N PHE A 6 9.91 18.42 -9.91
CA PHE A 6 11.05 17.49 -9.92
C PHE A 6 11.42 17.06 -8.49
N LEU A 7 11.35 17.98 -7.54
CA LEU A 7 11.66 17.73 -6.13
C LEU A 7 10.58 16.86 -5.45
N ALA A 8 9.31 17.07 -5.80
CA ALA A 8 8.21 16.21 -5.35
C ALA A 8 8.34 14.77 -5.91
N MET A 9 8.65 14.63 -7.21
CA MET A 9 8.77 13.32 -7.86
C MET A 9 9.96 12.51 -7.31
N THR A 10 11.10 13.15 -7.07
CA THR A 10 12.29 12.49 -6.50
C THR A 10 12.08 12.07 -5.05
N THR A 11 11.36 12.88 -4.26
CA THR A 11 11.01 12.55 -2.87
C THR A 11 10.02 11.39 -2.80
N ALA A 12 8.96 11.43 -3.62
CA ALA A 12 7.99 10.33 -3.71
C ALA A 12 8.65 9.02 -4.15
N ARG A 13 9.57 9.08 -5.12
CA ARG A 13 10.35 7.91 -5.57
C ARG A 13 11.22 7.34 -4.45
N ARG A 14 11.89 8.17 -3.65
CA ARG A 14 12.69 7.71 -2.49
C ARG A 14 11.81 7.05 -1.43
N LEU A 15 10.65 7.64 -1.11
CA LEU A 15 9.70 7.07 -0.14
C LEU A 15 9.12 5.74 -0.64
N LEU A 16 8.77 5.64 -1.92
CA LEU A 16 8.35 4.39 -2.53
C LEU A 16 9.46 3.35 -2.48
N HIS A 17 10.71 3.70 -2.77
CA HIS A 17 11.84 2.77 -2.68
C HIS A 17 12.12 2.31 -1.25
N SER A 18 12.08 3.21 -0.25
CA SER A 18 12.32 2.84 1.14
C SER A 18 11.21 1.96 1.71
N THR A 19 9.98 2.17 1.24
CA THR A 19 8.79 1.43 1.71
C THR A 19 8.63 0.09 0.99
N LEU A 20 8.82 0.05 -0.34
CA LEU A 20 8.59 -1.13 -1.17
C LEU A 20 9.83 -2.00 -1.38
N GLY A 21 11.05 -1.45 -1.20
CA GLY A 21 12.30 -2.17 -1.42
C GLY A 21 12.69 -3.10 -0.28
N ARG A 22 12.08 -2.95 0.90
CA ARG A 22 12.32 -3.86 2.03
C ARG A 22 11.37 -5.06 1.92
N PRO A 23 11.86 -6.29 2.12
CA PRO A 23 10.97 -7.44 2.23
C PRO A 23 9.94 -7.17 3.34
N PRO A 24 8.66 -7.49 3.12
CA PRO A 24 7.64 -7.30 4.15
C PRO A 24 8.07 -8.03 5.43
N ARG A 25 8.02 -7.32 6.56
CA ARG A 25 8.45 -7.86 7.87
C ARG A 25 7.67 -9.11 8.31
N THR A 26 6.49 -9.33 7.75
CA THR A 26 5.63 -10.47 8.06
C THR A 26 4.82 -10.78 6.82
N LEU A 27 4.87 -12.02 6.35
CA LEU A 27 4.06 -12.44 5.21
C LEU A 27 2.62 -12.66 5.66
N TYR A 28 1.66 -12.45 4.75
CA TYR A 28 0.23 -12.55 5.08
C TYR A 28 -0.15 -13.92 5.68
N ASP A 29 0.44 -15.01 5.17
CA ASP A 29 0.15 -16.36 5.64
C ASP A 29 0.78 -16.70 7.00
N GLU A 30 1.73 -15.87 7.47
CA GLU A 30 2.37 -15.99 8.79
C GLU A 30 1.60 -15.23 9.88
N MET A 31 0.59 -14.45 9.50
CA MET A 31 -0.20 -13.65 10.44
C MET A 31 -1.27 -14.50 11.15
N PRO A 32 -1.58 -14.20 12.44
CA PRO A 32 -2.74 -14.77 13.12
C PRO A 32 -4.04 -14.49 12.37
N LEU A 33 -4.99 -15.43 12.41
CA LEU A 33 -6.27 -15.36 11.68
C LEU A 33 -7.03 -14.05 11.94
N ALA A 34 -7.09 -13.59 13.20
CA ALA A 34 -7.77 -12.35 13.58
C ALA A 34 -7.16 -11.13 12.87
N ARG A 35 -5.81 -11.08 12.80
CA ARG A 35 -5.11 -10.01 12.09
C ARG A 35 -5.35 -10.09 10.58
N ARG A 36 -5.37 -11.28 10.00
CA ARG A 36 -5.68 -11.47 8.57
C ARG A 36 -7.08 -11.00 8.22
N ALA A 37 -8.07 -11.38 9.03
CA ALA A 37 -9.46 -10.96 8.85
C ALA A 37 -9.59 -9.44 8.98
N TRP A 38 -8.93 -8.84 9.98
CA TRP A 38 -8.91 -7.40 10.15
C TRP A 38 -8.26 -6.67 8.97
N GLU A 39 -7.06 -7.08 8.53
CA GLU A 39 -6.35 -6.42 7.44
C GLU A 39 -7.02 -6.63 6.07
N THR A 40 -7.81 -7.68 5.87
CA THR A 40 -8.49 -7.96 4.60
C THR A 40 -9.91 -7.40 4.54
N VAL A 41 -10.68 -7.55 5.61
CA VAL A 41 -12.11 -7.19 5.63
C VAL A 41 -12.35 -6.00 6.55
N GLY A 42 -11.82 -6.04 7.78
CA GLY A 42 -12.08 -5.01 8.79
C GLY A 42 -11.67 -3.60 8.36
N CYS A 43 -10.39 -3.42 8.01
CA CYS A 43 -9.86 -2.14 7.54
C CYS A 43 -10.59 -1.64 6.28
N ALA A 44 -10.85 -2.52 5.32
CA ALA A 44 -11.56 -2.18 4.08
C ALA A 44 -13.00 -1.73 4.35
N ALA A 45 -13.73 -2.46 5.20
CA ALA A 45 -15.09 -2.12 5.56
C ALA A 45 -15.17 -0.80 6.34
N VAL A 46 -14.31 -0.60 7.34
CA VAL A 46 -14.29 0.64 8.15
C VAL A 46 -13.92 1.85 7.29
N SER A 47 -12.88 1.75 6.47
CA SER A 47 -12.50 2.85 5.57
C SER A 47 -13.57 3.13 4.51
N GLY A 48 -14.18 2.08 3.95
CA GLY A 48 -15.29 2.22 3.00
C GLY A 48 -16.51 2.88 3.63
N ALA A 49 -16.87 2.49 4.86
CA ALA A 49 -17.96 3.12 5.61
C ALA A 49 -17.72 4.62 5.83
N VAL A 50 -16.51 5.00 6.26
CA VAL A 50 -16.14 6.41 6.43
C VAL A 50 -16.22 7.16 5.10
N THR A 51 -15.73 6.58 4.00
CA THR A 51 -15.85 7.19 2.67
C THR A 51 -17.30 7.30 2.19
N GLY A 52 -18.15 6.31 2.50
CA GLY A 52 -19.59 6.37 2.20
C GLY A 52 -20.32 7.49 2.95
N LEU A 53 -19.97 7.74 4.21
CA LEU A 53 -20.51 8.88 4.96
C LEU A 53 -20.08 10.21 4.33
N THR A 54 -18.81 10.35 3.96
CA THR A 54 -18.30 11.62 3.40
C THR A 54 -18.81 11.90 1.99
N LEU A 55 -19.18 10.86 1.23
CA LEU A 55 -19.81 10.99 -0.09
C LEU A 55 -21.13 11.76 -0.06
N GLY A 56 -21.89 11.70 1.04
CA GLY A 56 -23.13 12.48 1.21
C GLY A 56 -22.95 13.87 1.81
N TRP A 57 -21.72 14.26 2.16
CA TRP A 57 -21.44 15.51 2.89
C TRP A 57 -20.67 16.54 2.07
N ASN A 58 -19.50 16.18 1.55
CA ASN A 58 -18.62 17.13 0.89
C ASN A 58 -17.66 16.42 -0.07
N LEU A 59 -17.54 16.95 -1.29
CA LEU A 59 -16.67 16.38 -2.33
C LEU A 59 -15.21 16.25 -1.87
N TRP A 60 -14.66 17.26 -1.18
CA TRP A 60 -13.25 17.25 -0.77
C TRP A 60 -12.99 16.20 0.32
N PHE A 61 -13.91 16.02 1.27
CA PHE A 61 -13.79 14.96 2.27
C PHE A 61 -13.92 13.57 1.66
N TYR A 62 -14.82 13.40 0.70
CA TYR A 62 -14.92 12.18 -0.09
C TYR A 62 -13.60 11.86 -0.80
N LEU A 63 -13.05 12.81 -1.56
CA LEU A 63 -11.78 12.62 -2.27
C LEU A 63 -10.61 12.34 -1.32
N ALA A 64 -10.52 13.07 -0.20
CA ALA A 64 -9.46 12.88 0.78
C ALA A 64 -9.51 11.49 1.44
N THR A 65 -10.70 11.04 1.86
CA THR A 65 -10.87 9.73 2.48
C THR A 65 -10.67 8.58 1.48
N ALA A 66 -11.19 8.71 0.26
CA ALA A 66 -10.96 7.72 -0.81
C ALA A 66 -9.47 7.62 -1.19
N GLY A 67 -8.78 8.76 -1.29
CA GLY A 67 -7.34 8.80 -1.53
C GLY A 67 -6.54 8.16 -0.41
N LEU A 68 -6.86 8.49 0.85
CA LEU A 68 -6.21 7.89 2.02
C LEU A 68 -6.44 6.37 2.07
N ALA A 69 -7.67 5.90 1.84
CA ALA A 69 -8.00 4.48 1.77
C ALA A 69 -7.22 3.76 0.67
N SER A 70 -7.08 4.39 -0.50
CA SER A 70 -6.31 3.85 -1.63
C SER A 70 -4.83 3.68 -1.28
N VAL A 71 -4.22 4.68 -0.63
CA VAL A 71 -2.81 4.61 -0.17
C VAL A 71 -2.64 3.56 0.93
N ALA A 72 -3.58 3.50 1.87
CA ALA A 72 -3.56 2.52 2.95
C ALA A 72 -3.69 1.06 2.46
N GLY A 73 -4.24 0.84 1.26
CA GLY A 73 -4.35 -0.48 0.62
C GLY A 73 -3.05 -1.00 -0.02
N ILE A 74 -2.04 -0.16 -0.24
CA ILE A 74 -0.78 -0.55 -0.92
C ILE A 74 -0.07 -1.73 -0.22
N PRO A 75 0.08 -1.77 1.11
CA PRO A 75 0.71 -2.90 1.80
C PRO A 75 0.02 -4.24 1.58
N ALA A 76 -1.29 -4.24 1.27
CA ALA A 76 -2.02 -5.48 1.02
C ALA A 76 -1.46 -6.24 -0.18
N ALA A 77 -0.93 -5.53 -1.20
CA ALA A 77 -0.34 -6.16 -2.37
C ALA A 77 1.08 -6.70 -2.11
N THR A 78 1.87 -6.05 -1.25
CA THR A 78 3.29 -6.42 -1.02
C THR A 78 3.48 -7.58 -0.06
N GLN A 79 2.47 -7.93 0.73
CA GLN A 79 2.56 -8.97 1.77
C GLN A 79 2.38 -10.41 1.25
N HIS A 80 2.36 -10.63 -0.08
CA HIS A 80 2.18 -11.95 -0.69
C HIS A 80 3.38 -12.41 -1.50
N ARG A 81 3.71 -13.71 -1.37
CA ARG A 81 4.76 -14.36 -2.17
C ARG A 81 4.38 -14.51 -3.64
N THR A 82 3.09 -14.57 -3.96
CA THR A 82 2.58 -14.82 -5.31
C THR A 82 1.71 -13.68 -5.81
N LEU A 83 1.78 -13.41 -7.12
CA LEU A 83 0.93 -12.41 -7.77
C LEU A 83 -0.55 -12.73 -7.59
N ARG A 84 -0.93 -14.01 -7.70
CA ARG A 84 -2.32 -14.46 -7.52
C ARG A 84 -2.85 -14.11 -6.13
N GLY A 85 -2.05 -14.31 -5.09
CA GLY A 85 -2.43 -13.95 -3.71
C GLY A 85 -2.59 -12.44 -3.54
N ALA A 86 -1.66 -11.65 -4.07
CA ALA A 86 -1.73 -10.18 -4.03
C ALA A 86 -2.99 -9.66 -4.73
N VAL A 87 -3.24 -10.12 -5.97
CA VAL A 87 -4.42 -9.76 -6.77
C VAL A 87 -5.71 -10.18 -6.06
N ALA A 88 -5.80 -11.42 -5.58
CA ALA A 88 -7.00 -11.89 -4.88
C ALA A 88 -7.30 -11.02 -3.65
N ARG A 89 -6.27 -10.65 -2.87
CA ARG A 89 -6.46 -9.81 -1.69
C ARG A 89 -6.91 -8.40 -2.03
N THR A 90 -6.30 -7.76 -3.04
CA THR A 90 -6.71 -6.39 -3.41
C THR A 90 -8.07 -6.37 -4.09
N THR A 91 -8.46 -7.43 -4.82
CA THR A 91 -9.82 -7.60 -5.34
C THR A 91 -10.83 -7.73 -4.19
N VAL A 92 -10.61 -8.63 -3.23
CA VAL A 92 -11.52 -8.79 -2.08
C VAL A 92 -11.60 -7.52 -1.25
N GLY A 93 -10.47 -6.89 -0.94
CA GLY A 93 -10.42 -5.64 -0.20
C GLY A 93 -11.13 -4.50 -0.93
N GLY A 94 -10.90 -4.35 -2.24
CA GLY A 94 -11.57 -3.36 -3.07
C GLY A 94 -13.09 -3.57 -3.14
N PHE A 95 -13.53 -4.82 -3.24
CA PHE A 95 -14.95 -5.17 -3.24
C PHE A 95 -15.62 -4.87 -1.89
N VAL A 96 -15.00 -5.28 -0.78
CA VAL A 96 -15.49 -5.00 0.58
C VAL A 96 -15.56 -3.49 0.83
N TRP A 97 -14.52 -2.76 0.44
CA TRP A 97 -14.47 -1.30 0.56
C TRP A 97 -15.61 -0.64 -0.24
N ALA A 98 -15.76 -1.00 -1.52
CA ALA A 98 -16.80 -0.44 -2.38
C ALA A 98 -18.22 -0.78 -1.89
N GLY A 99 -18.40 -2.01 -1.40
CA GLY A 99 -19.66 -2.44 -0.79
C GLY A 99 -20.00 -1.64 0.46
N ALA A 100 -19.03 -1.42 1.35
CA ALA A 100 -19.23 -0.61 2.54
C ALA A 100 -19.54 0.86 2.21
N VAL A 101 -18.89 1.45 1.20
CA VAL A 101 -19.22 2.79 0.69
C VAL A 101 -20.69 2.85 0.30
N LEU A 102 -21.15 1.93 -0.56
CA LEU A 102 -22.52 1.92 -1.05
C LEU A 102 -23.54 1.69 0.06
N VAL A 103 -23.32 0.71 0.93
CA VAL A 103 -24.25 0.40 2.02
C VAL A 103 -24.43 1.62 2.92
N VAL A 104 -23.34 2.26 3.34
CA VAL A 104 -23.42 3.40 4.25
C VAL A 104 -23.98 4.65 3.57
N PHE A 105 -23.63 4.88 2.30
CA PHE A 105 -24.23 5.95 1.51
C PHE A 105 -25.76 5.78 1.38
N LEU A 106 -26.22 4.59 1.00
CA LEU A 106 -27.64 4.28 0.82
C LEU A 106 -28.42 4.36 2.13
N LEU A 107 -27.83 3.93 3.24
CA LEU A 107 -28.43 4.06 4.58
C LEU A 107 -28.46 5.51 5.07
N GLY A 108 -27.52 6.35 4.62
CA GLY A 108 -27.45 7.76 5.00
C GLY A 108 -28.58 8.61 4.41
N GLY A 109 -29.18 8.20 3.29
CA GLY A 109 -30.31 8.89 2.65
C GLY A 109 -29.99 10.30 2.12
N ASN A 110 -28.70 10.68 2.08
CA ASN A 110 -28.25 11.96 1.54
C ASN A 110 -28.06 11.86 0.02
N ASP A 111 -28.22 12.98 -0.68
CA ASP A 111 -27.84 13.07 -2.09
C ASP A 111 -26.31 12.93 -2.24
N ALA A 112 -25.88 12.16 -3.24
CA ALA A 112 -24.45 12.01 -3.51
C ALA A 112 -23.89 13.34 -4.03
N VAL A 113 -22.75 13.77 -3.46
CA VAL A 113 -22.04 14.97 -3.95
C VAL A 113 -21.37 14.74 -5.31
N THR A 114 -21.34 13.50 -5.80
CA THR A 114 -20.83 13.12 -7.13
C THR A 114 -21.85 12.23 -7.83
N THR A 115 -21.87 12.26 -9.15
CA THR A 115 -22.68 11.33 -9.94
C THR A 115 -22.22 9.90 -9.70
N LEU A 116 -23.13 9.07 -9.21
CA LEU A 116 -22.94 7.62 -9.15
C LEU A 116 -23.28 7.01 -10.52
N PRO A 117 -22.66 5.89 -10.89
CA PRO A 117 -23.02 5.19 -12.12
C PRO A 117 -24.46 4.68 -12.03
N ASP A 118 -25.14 4.61 -13.18
CA ASP A 118 -26.49 4.06 -13.31
C ASP A 118 -26.43 2.80 -14.20
N PRO A 119 -26.78 1.60 -13.70
CA PRO A 119 -27.21 1.28 -12.34
C PRO A 119 -26.12 1.41 -11.26
N VAL A 120 -26.55 1.74 -10.04
CA VAL A 120 -25.66 1.96 -8.87
C VAL A 120 -24.71 0.80 -8.58
N GLY A 121 -25.13 -0.44 -8.91
CA GLY A 121 -24.31 -1.64 -8.75
C GLY A 121 -23.00 -1.62 -9.55
N TRP A 122 -22.91 -0.84 -10.64
CA TRP A 122 -21.67 -0.67 -11.39
C TRP A 122 -20.54 -0.07 -10.57
N TYR A 123 -20.87 0.67 -9.50
CA TYR A 123 -19.87 1.24 -8.61
C TYR A 123 -18.96 0.16 -8.01
N LEU A 124 -19.51 -1.01 -7.65
CA LEU A 124 -18.73 -2.13 -7.12
C LEU A 124 -17.63 -2.56 -8.10
N VAL A 125 -18.00 -2.71 -9.38
CA VAL A 125 -17.07 -3.13 -10.43
C VAL A 125 -16.05 -2.04 -10.71
N LEU A 126 -16.50 -0.79 -10.87
CA LEU A 126 -15.65 0.35 -11.18
C LEU A 126 -14.67 0.72 -10.06
N ALA A 127 -15.00 0.42 -8.79
CA ALA A 127 -14.08 0.60 -7.67
C ALA A 127 -13.13 -0.61 -7.48
N THR A 128 -13.63 -1.83 -7.69
CA THR A 128 -12.85 -3.06 -7.48
C THR A 128 -11.78 -3.26 -8.56
N LEU A 129 -12.07 -2.92 -9.82
CA LEU A 129 -11.12 -3.11 -10.93
C LEU A 129 -9.85 -2.26 -10.78
N PRO A 130 -9.90 -0.94 -10.48
CA PRO A 130 -8.71 -0.15 -10.19
C PRO A 130 -7.92 -0.70 -8.99
N ALA A 131 -8.59 -1.08 -7.89
CA ALA A 131 -7.91 -1.67 -6.73
C ALA A 131 -7.16 -2.97 -7.11
N THR A 132 -7.77 -3.79 -7.95
CA THR A 132 -7.17 -5.01 -8.50
C THR A 132 -5.94 -4.69 -9.36
N ALA A 133 -6.07 -3.73 -10.27
CA ALA A 133 -4.98 -3.28 -11.15
C ALA A 133 -3.81 -2.67 -10.36
N VAL A 134 -4.11 -1.87 -9.33
CA VAL A 134 -3.10 -1.32 -8.40
C VAL A 134 -2.40 -2.45 -7.67
N GLY A 135 -3.13 -3.46 -7.18
CA GLY A 135 -2.52 -4.61 -6.52
C GLY A 135 -1.54 -5.37 -7.43
N TRP A 136 -1.94 -5.61 -8.68
CA TRP A 136 -1.07 -6.19 -9.69
C TRP A 136 0.19 -5.34 -9.95
N GLY A 137 0.01 -4.03 -10.15
CA GLY A 137 1.10 -3.09 -10.43
C GLY A 137 2.08 -2.95 -9.26
N VAL A 138 1.58 -2.82 -8.04
CA VAL A 138 2.40 -2.72 -6.82
C VAL A 138 3.21 -4.00 -6.60
N TRP A 139 2.57 -5.17 -6.73
CA TRP A 139 3.28 -6.44 -6.55
C TRP A 139 4.38 -6.63 -7.60
N THR A 140 4.07 -6.40 -8.88
CA THR A 140 5.04 -6.55 -9.97
C THR A 140 6.22 -5.58 -9.83
N TYR A 141 5.95 -4.34 -9.42
CA TYR A 141 7.00 -3.36 -9.14
C TYR A 141 7.87 -3.76 -7.94
N ALA A 142 7.27 -4.14 -6.81
CA ALA A 142 8.00 -4.54 -5.62
C ALA A 142 8.87 -5.79 -5.87
N HIS A 143 8.35 -6.78 -6.59
CA HIS A 143 9.10 -7.99 -6.92
C HIS A 143 10.30 -7.69 -7.83
N ARG A 144 10.14 -6.81 -8.83
CA ARG A 144 11.27 -6.38 -9.69
C ARG A 144 12.34 -5.66 -8.89
N LEU A 145 11.96 -4.83 -7.93
CA LEU A 145 12.94 -4.18 -7.06
C LEU A 145 13.71 -5.21 -6.23
N HIS A 146 13.04 -6.22 -5.69
CA HIS A 146 13.69 -7.24 -4.88
C HIS A 146 14.74 -8.05 -5.67
N SER A 147 14.42 -8.47 -6.90
CA SER A 147 15.37 -9.20 -7.75
C SER A 147 16.64 -8.40 -8.04
N VAL A 148 16.51 -7.10 -8.34
CA VAL A 148 17.66 -6.21 -8.55
C VAL A 148 18.55 -6.10 -7.31
N HIS A 149 17.96 -6.02 -6.11
CA HIS A 149 18.75 -5.95 -4.87
C HIS A 149 19.51 -7.25 -4.61
N LEU A 150 18.93 -8.40 -4.94
CA LEU A 150 19.61 -9.70 -4.82
C LEU A 150 20.76 -9.85 -5.82
N GLU A 151 20.57 -9.40 -7.06
CA GLU A 151 21.63 -9.37 -8.08
C GLU A 151 22.79 -8.47 -7.66
N VAL A 152 22.50 -7.27 -7.17
CA VAL A 152 23.53 -6.34 -6.67
C VAL A 152 24.26 -6.94 -5.47
N ALA A 153 23.54 -7.56 -4.52
CA ALA A 153 24.14 -8.22 -3.36
C ALA A 153 25.02 -9.42 -3.76
N ALA A 154 24.63 -10.19 -4.77
CA ALA A 154 25.41 -11.31 -5.29
C ALA A 154 26.64 -10.85 -6.09
N SER A 155 26.54 -9.71 -6.78
CA SER A 155 27.64 -9.12 -7.56
C SER A 155 28.69 -8.40 -6.73
N GLN A 156 28.37 -8.04 -5.47
CA GLN A 156 29.38 -7.49 -4.58
C GLN A 156 30.40 -8.59 -4.30
N PRO A 157 31.66 -8.46 -4.78
CA PRO A 157 32.69 -9.44 -4.50
C PRO A 157 32.70 -9.58 -2.99
N ALA A 158 32.61 -10.83 -2.50
CA ALA A 158 32.59 -11.14 -1.08
C ALA A 158 33.57 -10.18 -0.44
N ARG A 159 33.06 -9.16 0.28
CA ARG A 159 33.93 -8.13 0.88
C ARG A 159 34.88 -8.99 1.66
N THR A 160 36.11 -9.10 1.16
CA THR A 160 37.17 -9.79 1.86
C THR A 160 37.05 -9.15 3.21
N HIS A 161 36.71 -9.96 4.21
CA HIS A 161 36.70 -9.53 5.58
C HIS A 161 38.15 -9.12 5.82
N LEU A 162 38.47 -7.88 5.43
CA LEU A 162 39.70 -7.25 5.80
C LEU A 162 39.62 -7.37 7.30
N PRO A 163 40.57 -8.10 7.92
CA PRO A 163 40.55 -8.32 9.35
C PRO A 163 40.30 -6.95 9.95
N VAL A 164 39.25 -6.85 10.77
CA VAL A 164 38.98 -5.62 11.51
C VAL A 164 40.24 -5.42 12.34
N VAL A 165 41.17 -4.61 11.82
CA VAL A 165 42.39 -4.28 12.53
C VAL A 165 41.86 -3.52 13.75
N PRO A 166 41.97 -4.07 14.96
CA PRO A 166 41.50 -3.38 16.14
C PRO A 166 42.22 -2.03 16.15
N VAL A 167 41.47 -0.94 16.02
CA VAL A 167 42.02 0.40 16.16
C VAL A 167 42.48 0.47 17.62
N PRO A 168 43.79 0.57 17.90
CA PRO A 168 44.25 0.69 19.26
C PRO A 168 43.61 1.96 19.84
N LEU A 169 42.90 1.79 20.96
CA LEU A 169 42.39 2.90 21.76
C LEU A 169 43.61 3.56 22.41
N THR A 170 44.36 4.37 21.67
CA THR A 170 45.42 5.22 22.23
C THR A 170 44.76 6.37 22.98
N GLY A 171 44.31 6.05 24.19
CA GLY A 171 43.71 6.96 25.15
C GLY A 171 44.13 6.68 26.60
N GLU A 172 45.09 5.79 26.84
CA GLU A 172 45.88 5.81 28.08
C GLU A 172 46.99 6.85 27.92
N ALA A 173 46.60 8.12 28.03
CA ALA A 173 47.52 9.15 28.44
C ALA A 173 47.92 8.86 29.89
N ALA A 174 49.17 8.44 30.05
CA ALA A 174 49.83 8.33 31.33
C ALA A 174 49.95 9.71 32.01
N ALA A 175 49.80 9.70 33.33
CA ALA A 175 50.17 10.70 34.34
C ALA A 175 49.28 11.95 34.50
#